data_AF-A0A1X0Q8P9-F1
#
_entry.id   AF-A0A1X0Q8P9-F1
#
_cell.length_a   1.000
_cell.length_b   1.000
_cell.length_c   1.000
_cell.angle_alpha   90.00
_cell.angle_beta   90.00
_cell.angle_gamma   90.00
#
_symmetry.space_group_name_H-M   'P 1'
#
loop_
_entity.id
_entity.type
_entity.pdbx_description
1 polymer ?
#
loop_
_entity_poly.entity_id
_entity_poly.type
_entity_poly.pdbx_seq_one_letter_code
_entity_poly.pdbx_strand_id
1 'polypeptide(L)'
;MAEMTHPVTEILSPTSDIITEKVQEVYKIVKEKDPKFYTMLESKEVLEMAFPIKWIIQMFTSLYEMDDVVYIWDKLLSDSYHFELLNYCCAAFILLKKKTLKDTNFYNFVEVFKTSSDVPVKELFDIADKLRRSNKLFDEIMKK
;
A
#
# COMPACT_ATOMS: atom_id res chain seq x y z
N MET A 1 37.07 -0.06 16.47
CA MET A 1 36.47 0.22 15.16
C MET A 1 36.03 -1.10 14.58
N ALA A 2 34.76 -1.44 14.75
CA ALA A 2 34.10 -2.49 14.00
C ALA A 2 33.06 -1.79 13.14
N GLU A 3 33.19 -1.93 11.83
CA GLU A 3 32.27 -1.37 10.85
C GLU A 3 30.87 -1.93 11.11
N MET A 4 29.93 -1.03 11.40
CA MET A 4 28.51 -1.35 11.41
C MET A 4 28.08 -1.50 9.96
N THR A 5 28.08 -2.75 9.47
CA THR A 5 27.38 -3.10 8.24
C THR A 5 25.89 -2.82 8.44
N HIS A 6 25.40 -1.77 7.78
CA HIS A 6 23.98 -1.50 7.66
C HIS A 6 23.27 -2.73 7.07
N PRO A 7 22.16 -3.21 7.64
CA PRO A 7 21.47 -4.42 7.18
C PRO A 7 20.69 -4.23 5.86
N VAL A 8 20.96 -3.17 5.11
CA VAL A 8 20.22 -2.81 3.89
C VAL A 8 21.02 -3.12 2.62
N THR A 9 22.34 -3.34 2.71
CA THR A 9 23.21 -3.53 1.55
C THR A 9 23.12 -4.91 0.90
N GLU A 10 22.32 -5.83 1.44
CA GLU A 10 22.15 -7.19 0.91
C GLU A 10 20.84 -7.35 0.12
N ILE A 11 20.47 -6.33 -0.67
CA ILE A 11 19.42 -6.44 -1.67
C ILE A 11 19.90 -5.93 -3.04
N LEU A 12 21.10 -6.32 -3.46
CA LEU A 12 21.60 -6.16 -4.83
C LEU A 12 21.25 -7.41 -5.66
N SER A 13 19.96 -7.68 -5.81
CA SER A 13 19.42 -8.70 -6.72
C SER A 13 18.49 -7.99 -7.70
N PRO A 14 18.44 -8.35 -9.00
CA PRO A 14 17.48 -7.79 -9.96
C PRO A 14 16.02 -7.82 -9.48
N THR A 15 15.70 -8.70 -8.53
CA THR A 15 14.40 -8.79 -7.88
C THR A 15 14.07 -7.55 -7.03
N SER A 16 15.07 -6.89 -6.44
CA SER A 16 14.87 -5.68 -5.63
C SER A 16 14.54 -4.46 -6.47
N ASP A 17 15.12 -4.35 -7.67
CA ASP A 17 14.82 -3.27 -8.61
C ASP A 17 13.37 -3.36 -9.10
N ILE A 18 12.90 -4.56 -9.47
CA ILE A 18 11.50 -4.79 -9.91
C ILE A 18 10.52 -4.48 -8.79
N ILE A 19 10.81 -4.92 -7.56
CA ILE A 19 9.93 -4.65 -6.43
C ILE A 19 9.92 -3.15 -6.11
N THR A 20 11.07 -2.47 -6.21
CA THR A 20 11.16 -1.03 -6.03
C THR A 20 10.32 -0.29 -7.07
N GLU A 21 10.37 -0.71 -8.34
CA GLU A 21 9.51 -0.19 -9.40
C GLU A 21 8.03 -0.36 -9.05
N LYS A 22 7.61 -1.54 -8.57
CA LYS A 22 6.22 -1.76 -8.11
C LYS A 22 5.82 -0.83 -6.96
N VAL A 23 6.71 -0.58 -6.01
CA VAL A 23 6.46 0.38 -4.93
C VAL A 23 6.25 1.79 -5.51
N GLN A 24 7.03 2.20 -6.51
CA GLN A 24 6.83 3.48 -7.19
C GLN A 24 5.50 3.54 -7.94
N GLU A 25 5.07 2.44 -8.57
CA GLU A 25 3.73 2.35 -9.20
C GLU A 25 2.62 2.56 -8.17
N VAL A 26 2.71 1.94 -6.99
CA VAL A 26 1.75 2.14 -5.89
C VAL A 26 1.70 3.61 -5.49
N TYR A 27 2.84 4.26 -5.27
CA TYR A 27 2.92 5.66 -4.90
C TYR A 27 2.40 6.60 -5.99
N LYS A 28 2.62 6.26 -7.26
CA LYS A 28 2.02 6.97 -8.39
C LYS A 28 0.50 6.90 -8.36
N ILE A 29 -0.09 5.72 -8.11
CA ILE A 29 -1.55 5.58 -7.94
C ILE A 29 -2.05 6.46 -6.78
N VAL A 30 -1.38 6.45 -5.63
CA VAL A 30 -1.76 7.31 -4.48
C VAL A 30 -1.71 8.79 -4.88
N LYS A 31 -0.66 9.23 -5.59
CA LYS A 31 -0.51 10.61 -6.07
C LYS A 31 -1.61 11.01 -7.05
N GLU A 32 -1.99 10.13 -7.97
CA GLU A 32 -3.04 10.39 -8.95
C GLU A 32 -4.42 10.47 -8.29
N LYS A 33 -4.70 9.61 -7.31
CA LYS A 33 -6.02 9.51 -6.68
C LYS A 33 -6.21 10.49 -5.52
N ASP A 34 -5.14 10.92 -4.86
CA ASP A 34 -5.17 11.95 -3.83
C ASP A 34 -3.84 12.74 -3.74
N PRO A 35 -3.64 13.74 -4.62
CA PRO A 35 -2.39 14.50 -4.66
C PRO A 35 -2.07 15.22 -3.34
N LYS A 36 -3.09 15.73 -2.64
CA LYS A 36 -2.90 16.46 -1.38
C LYS A 36 -2.42 15.54 -0.27
N PHE A 37 -3.00 14.35 -0.18
CA PHE A 37 -2.56 13.35 0.79
C PHE A 37 -1.17 12.83 0.47
N TYR A 38 -0.88 12.59 -0.82
CA TYR A 38 0.47 12.22 -1.26
C TYR A 38 1.54 13.24 -0.82
N THR A 39 1.31 14.54 -1.07
CA THR A 39 2.24 15.60 -0.64
C THR A 39 2.44 15.62 0.87
N MET A 40 1.39 15.33 1.65
CA MET A 40 1.51 15.21 3.10
C MET A 40 2.39 14.02 3.50
N LEU A 41 2.27 12.86 2.84
CA LEU A 41 3.13 11.70 3.08
C LEU A 41 4.59 11.99 2.71
N GLU A 42 4.81 12.66 1.59
CA GLU A 42 6.14 13.09 1.11
C GLU A 42 6.80 14.06 2.10
N SER A 43 6.08 15.09 2.56
CA SER A 43 6.61 16.08 3.53
C SER A 43 6.97 15.49 4.91
N LYS A 44 6.48 14.28 5.21
CA LYS A 44 6.70 13.57 6.46
C LYS A 44 7.64 12.36 6.28
N GLU A 45 8.30 12.25 5.12
CA GLU A 45 9.26 11.17 4.80
C GLU A 45 8.64 9.75 4.89
N VAL A 46 7.32 9.64 4.80
CA VAL A 46 6.60 8.36 4.95
C VAL A 46 6.85 7.45 3.75
N LEU A 47 7.07 8.03 2.56
CA LEU A 47 7.31 7.29 1.32
C LEU A 47 8.65 6.52 1.35
N GLU A 48 9.66 7.07 2.02
CA GLU A 48 11.00 6.48 2.17
C GLU A 48 10.99 5.21 3.03
N MET A 49 9.97 5.03 3.87
CA MET A 49 9.79 3.84 4.70
C MET A 49 9.34 2.60 3.89
N ALA A 50 9.02 2.78 2.60
CA ALA A 50 8.74 1.71 1.64
C ALA A 50 7.72 0.65 2.09
N PHE A 51 6.72 1.00 2.91
CA PHE A 51 5.72 0.05 3.45
C PHE A 51 5.11 -0.93 2.43
N PRO A 52 4.79 -0.52 1.18
CA PRO A 52 4.20 -1.43 0.21
C PRO A 52 5.08 -2.64 -0.14
N ILE A 53 6.39 -2.55 0.05
CA ILE A 53 7.33 -3.64 -0.28
C ILE A 53 6.91 -4.96 0.36
N LYS A 54 6.57 -4.90 1.65
CA LYS A 54 6.18 -6.07 2.44
C LYS A 54 4.85 -6.62 1.95
N TRP A 55 3.87 -5.76 1.69
CA TRP A 55 2.54 -6.18 1.24
C TRP A 55 2.56 -6.80 -0.16
N ILE A 56 3.43 -6.31 -1.04
CA ILE A 56 3.63 -6.87 -2.38
C ILE A 56 4.26 -8.26 -2.28
N ILE A 57 5.40 -8.38 -1.60
CA ILE A 57 6.14 -9.66 -1.48
C ILE A 57 5.29 -10.71 -0.77
N GLN A 58 4.59 -10.32 0.28
CA GLN A 58 3.84 -11.24 1.13
C GLN A 58 2.37 -11.35 0.74
N MET A 59 1.95 -10.65 -0.32
CA MET A 59 0.56 -10.59 -0.79
C MET A 59 -0.44 -10.46 0.37
N PHE A 60 -0.17 -9.49 1.25
CA PHE A 60 -0.97 -9.15 2.43
C PHE A 60 -1.06 -10.18 3.59
N THR A 61 -0.35 -11.32 3.52
CA THR A 61 -0.36 -12.35 4.59
C THR A 61 0.08 -11.84 5.97
N SER A 62 0.90 -10.80 6.03
CA SER A 62 1.33 -10.21 7.31
C SER A 62 0.36 -9.19 7.90
N LEU A 63 -0.73 -8.90 7.19
CA LEU A 63 -1.63 -7.78 7.48
C LEU A 63 -3.06 -8.26 7.74
N TYR A 64 -3.46 -9.38 7.15
CA TYR A 64 -4.79 -9.98 7.30
C TYR A 64 -4.69 -11.42 7.78
N GLU A 65 -5.75 -11.89 8.44
CA GLU A 65 -5.90 -13.29 8.85
C GLU A 65 -6.13 -14.21 7.64
N MET A 66 -5.93 -15.52 7.81
CA MET A 66 -5.91 -16.48 6.69
C MET A 66 -7.18 -16.47 5.82
N ASP A 67 -8.38 -16.35 6.40
CA ASP A 67 -9.63 -16.32 5.63
C ASP A 67 -9.69 -15.10 4.70
N ASP A 68 -9.25 -13.94 5.20
CA ASP A 68 -9.19 -12.70 4.42
C ASP A 68 -8.06 -12.76 3.38
N VAL A 69 -6.93 -13.38 3.69
CA VAL A 69 -5.83 -13.61 2.74
C VAL A 69 -6.30 -14.50 1.58
N VAL A 70 -7.02 -15.58 1.87
CA VAL A 70 -7.58 -16.45 0.84
C VAL A 70 -8.58 -15.67 -0.02
N TYR A 71 -9.43 -14.82 0.58
CA TYR A 71 -10.29 -13.92 -0.18
C TYR A 71 -9.48 -12.98 -1.10
N ILE A 72 -8.35 -12.45 -0.61
CA ILE A 72 -7.43 -11.65 -1.42
C ILE A 72 -6.91 -12.42 -2.61
N TRP A 73 -6.44 -13.64 -2.37
CA TRP A 73 -5.85 -14.47 -3.41
C TRP A 73 -6.87 -14.93 -4.43
N ASP A 74 -8.10 -15.28 -4.03
CA ASP A 74 -9.18 -15.60 -4.96
C ASP A 74 -9.42 -14.46 -5.95
N LYS A 75 -9.48 -13.22 -5.46
CA LYS A 75 -9.66 -12.05 -6.33
C LYS A 75 -8.46 -11.80 -7.21
N LEU A 76 -7.24 -11.77 -6.65
CA LEU A 76 -6.02 -11.53 -7.41
C LEU A 76 -5.83 -12.60 -8.49
N LEU A 77 -5.86 -13.88 -8.14
CA LEU A 77 -5.57 -14.98 -9.06
C LEU A 77 -6.66 -15.17 -10.13
N SER A 78 -7.88 -14.70 -9.88
CA SER A 78 -8.95 -14.67 -10.89
C SER A 78 -8.81 -13.53 -11.92
N ASP A 79 -7.97 -12.54 -11.66
CA ASP A 79 -7.82 -11.35 -12.51
C ASP A 79 -6.63 -11.50 -13.48
N SER A 80 -6.88 -11.26 -14.77
CA SER A 80 -5.84 -11.35 -15.81
C SER A 80 -4.71 -10.31 -15.61
N TYR A 81 -4.97 -9.24 -14.86
CA TYR A 81 -4.04 -8.16 -14.52
C TYR A 81 -3.77 -8.16 -13.00
N HIS A 82 -3.57 -9.33 -12.41
CA HIS A 82 -3.39 -9.52 -10.97
C HIS A 82 -2.30 -8.65 -10.33
N PHE A 83 -1.18 -8.41 -11.02
CA PHE A 83 -0.12 -7.52 -10.50
C PHE A 83 -0.54 -6.05 -10.46
N GLU A 84 -1.31 -5.59 -11.45
CA GLU A 84 -1.88 -4.23 -11.44
C GLU A 84 -2.91 -4.12 -10.32
N LEU A 85 -3.80 -5.11 -10.19
CA LEU A 85 -4.79 -5.15 -9.11
C LEU A 85 -4.12 -5.13 -7.73
N LEU A 86 -3.01 -5.88 -7.55
CA LEU A 86 -2.23 -5.86 -6.31
C LEU A 86 -1.71 -4.45 -5.98
N ASN A 87 -1.18 -3.72 -6.99
CA ASN A 87 -0.74 -2.34 -6.80
C ASN A 87 -1.91 -1.44 -6.36
N TYR A 88 -3.10 -1.60 -6.96
CA TYR A 88 -4.30 -0.89 -6.55
C TYR A 88 -4.77 -1.26 -5.14
N CYS A 89 -4.65 -2.52 -4.71
CA CYS A 89 -4.91 -2.93 -3.33
C CYS A 89 -3.96 -2.22 -2.37
N CYS A 90 -2.66 -2.19 -2.64
CA CYS A 90 -1.70 -1.46 -1.81
C CYS A 90 -2.02 0.05 -1.75
N ALA A 91 -2.34 0.67 -2.88
CA ALA A 91 -2.70 2.09 -2.92
C ALA A 91 -4.02 2.37 -2.18
N ALA A 92 -5.04 1.53 -2.36
CA ALA A 92 -6.31 1.62 -1.64
C ALA A 92 -6.11 1.53 -0.13
N PHE A 93 -5.28 0.60 0.33
CA PHE A 93 -4.95 0.48 1.75
C PHE A 93 -4.34 1.77 2.30
N ILE A 94 -3.39 2.37 1.59
CA ILE A 94 -2.78 3.66 1.98
C ILE A 94 -3.83 4.77 2.07
N LEU A 95 -4.70 4.87 1.06
CA LEU A 95 -5.73 5.90 1.00
C LEU A 95 -6.79 5.73 2.09
N LEU A 96 -7.19 4.50 2.41
CA LEU A 96 -8.15 4.21 3.48
C LEU A 96 -7.60 4.60 4.86
N LYS A 97 -6.28 4.52 5.06
CA LYS A 97 -5.61 5.00 6.27
C LYS A 97 -5.51 6.53 6.38
N LYS A 98 -5.90 7.29 5.35
CA LYS A 98 -5.83 8.77 5.34
C LYS A 98 -6.48 9.42 6.55
N LYS A 99 -7.63 8.92 7.00
CA LYS A 99 -8.33 9.48 8.16
C LYS A 99 -7.53 9.24 9.44
N THR A 100 -7.18 7.98 9.71
CA THR A 100 -6.37 7.58 10.86
C THR A 100 -5.05 8.37 10.93
N LEU A 101 -4.38 8.57 9.79
CA LEU A 101 -3.12 9.30 9.71
C LEU A 101 -3.21 10.81 9.91
N LYS A 102 -4.38 11.42 9.69
CA LYS A 102 -4.60 12.84 10.00
C LYS A 102 -4.80 13.07 11.50
N ASP A 103 -5.42 12.10 12.17
CA ASP A 103 -5.77 12.19 13.60
C ASP A 103 -4.61 11.74 14.51
N THR A 104 -3.60 11.06 13.95
CA THR A 104 -2.46 10.53 14.70
C THR A 104 -1.28 11.51 14.71
N ASN A 105 -0.57 11.60 15.84
CA ASN A 105 0.70 12.33 15.93
C ASN A 105 1.73 11.77 14.92
N PHE A 106 2.65 12.63 14.48
CA PHE A 106 3.61 12.38 13.39
C PHE A 106 4.52 11.14 13.55
N TYR A 107 4.55 10.46 14.71
CA TYR A 107 5.50 9.37 14.97
C TYR A 107 4.92 7.94 14.79
N ASN A 108 3.62 7.77 14.57
CA ASN A 108 2.99 6.45 14.62
C ASN A 108 2.64 5.85 13.23
N PHE A 109 3.18 6.39 12.13
CA PHE A 109 2.90 5.89 10.76
C PHE A 109 3.15 4.38 10.63
N VAL A 110 4.25 3.91 11.22
CA VAL A 110 4.63 2.49 11.21
C VAL A 110 3.57 1.63 11.90
N GLU A 111 3.00 2.08 13.01
CA GLU A 111 1.95 1.34 13.73
C GLU A 111 0.65 1.32 12.91
N VAL A 112 0.27 2.47 12.34
CA VAL A 112 -0.94 2.59 11.53
C VAL A 112 -0.90 1.66 10.31
N PHE A 113 0.27 1.50 9.68
CA PHE A 113 0.45 0.64 8.50
C PHE A 113 0.72 -0.83 8.82
N LYS A 114 0.99 -1.20 10.07
CA LYS A 114 1.20 -2.59 10.50
C LYS A 114 -0.10 -3.37 10.72
N THR A 115 -1.24 -2.71 10.82
CA THR A 115 -2.52 -3.34 11.15
C THR A 115 -3.60 -3.03 10.12
N SER A 116 -4.50 -3.97 9.85
CA SER A 116 -5.69 -3.82 9.00
C SER A 116 -7.00 -3.62 9.79
N SER A 117 -6.94 -3.43 11.11
CA SER A 117 -8.14 -3.49 11.98
C SER A 117 -9.26 -2.51 11.60
N ASP A 118 -8.93 -1.38 10.99
CA ASP A 118 -9.84 -0.34 10.48
C ASP A 118 -10.09 -0.40 8.97
N VAL A 119 -9.58 -1.43 8.28
CA VAL A 119 -9.74 -1.65 6.84
C VAL A 119 -10.19 -3.09 6.58
N PRO A 120 -11.51 -3.37 6.56
CA PRO A 120 -12.03 -4.69 6.22
C PRO A 120 -11.63 -5.12 4.81
N VAL A 121 -11.32 -6.41 4.62
CA VAL A 121 -10.80 -6.92 3.33
C VAL A 121 -11.75 -6.66 2.14
N LYS A 122 -13.07 -6.73 2.38
CA LYS A 122 -14.06 -6.47 1.32
C LYS A 122 -14.02 -5.01 0.88
N GLU A 123 -13.91 -4.08 1.83
CA GLU A 123 -13.78 -2.65 1.55
C GLU A 123 -12.48 -2.36 0.81
N LEU A 124 -11.36 -2.98 1.22
CA LEU A 124 -10.08 -2.87 0.52
C LEU A 124 -10.24 -3.17 -0.98
N PHE A 125 -10.84 -4.31 -1.32
CA PHE A 125 -11.04 -4.69 -2.71
C PHE A 125 -12.02 -3.82 -3.46
N ASP A 126 -13.16 -3.49 -2.85
CA ASP A 126 -14.18 -2.68 -3.50
C ASP A 126 -13.63 -1.30 -3.87
N ILE A 127 -12.80 -0.73 -2.99
CA ILE A 127 -12.11 0.54 -3.24
C ILE A 127 -11.01 0.38 -4.28
N ALA A 128 -10.18 -0.66 -4.19
CA ALA A 128 -9.13 -0.94 -5.18
C ALA A 128 -9.72 -1.08 -6.60
N ASP A 129 -10.79 -1.86 -6.78
CA ASP A 129 -11.42 -2.08 -8.08
C ASP A 129 -12.10 -0.80 -8.61
N LYS A 130 -12.73 0.01 -7.73
CA LYS A 130 -13.26 1.34 -8.10
C LYS A 130 -12.16 2.32 -8.54
N LEU A 131 -11.04 2.34 -7.84
CA LEU A 131 -9.88 3.19 -8.19
C LEU A 131 -9.27 2.76 -9.52
N ARG A 132 -9.19 1.45 -9.77
CA ARG A 132 -8.67 0.89 -11.02
C ARG A 132 -9.56 1.22 -12.23
N ARG A 133 -10.89 1.13 -12.07
CA ARG A 133 -11.85 1.31 -13.16
C ARG A 133 -12.28 2.77 -13.40
N SER A 134 -11.77 3.74 -12.64
CA SER A 134 -12.21 5.13 -12.77
C SER A 134 -11.09 6.13 -12.57
N ASN A 135 -11.15 7.27 -13.26
CA ASN A 135 -10.22 8.39 -13.07
C ASN A 135 -10.66 9.35 -11.93
N LYS A 136 -11.57 8.89 -11.07
CA LYS A 136 -12.08 9.70 -9.96
C LYS A 136 -11.05 9.81 -8.84
N LEU A 137 -11.11 10.93 -8.13
CA LEU A 137 -10.31 11.11 -6.91
C LEU A 137 -10.87 10.24 -5.79
N PHE A 138 -10.01 9.89 -4.83
CA PHE A 138 -10.36 9.03 -3.70
C PHE A 138 -11.57 9.58 -2.93
N ASP A 139 -11.57 10.88 -2.61
CA ASP A 139 -12.67 11.53 -1.89
C ASP A 139 -14.00 11.53 -2.68
N GLU A 140 -13.98 11.35 -4.00
CA GLU A 140 -15.20 11.21 -4.83
C GLU A 140 -15.73 9.78 -4.81
N ILE A 141 -14.83 8.78 -4.70
CA ILE A 141 -15.19 7.37 -4.56
C ILE A 141 -15.84 7.10 -3.20
N MET A 142 -15.36 7.77 -2.15
CA MET A 142 -15.85 7.60 -0.77
C MET A 142 -17.21 8.29 -0.49
N LYS A 143 -17.70 9.16 -1.38
CA LYS A 143 -18.93 9.95 -1.20
C LYS A 143 -20.23 9.25 -1.67
N LYS A 144 -20.19 7.95 -1.92
CA LYS A 144 -21.33 7.17 -2.41
C LYS A 144 -21.91 6.26 -1.35
#